data_AF-A0A4R2CGB1-F1
#
_entry.id   AF-A0A4R2CGB1-F1
#
_cell.length_a   1.000
_cell.length_b   1.000
_cell.length_c   1.000
_cell.angle_alpha   90.00
_cell.angle_beta   90.00
_cell.angle_gamma   90.00
#
_symmetry.space_group_name_H-M   'P 1'
#
loop_
_entity.id
_entity.type
_entity.pdbx_description
1 polymer ?
#
loop_
_entity_poly.entity_id
_entity_poly.type
_entity_poly.pdbx_seq_one_letter_code
_entity_poly.pdbx_strand_id
1 'polypeptide(L)'
;MRINTSTPTRTFAAAAATTIALLAGACGGNNNDQNADQDAQFDQRLAAENLDVEPGFARQQAHNACTDLNETTDDPANVDPFEVYGIAQRIAVRTGLSEDNAAKIAGLGIDIYCPEYKASWER
;
A
#
# COMPACT_ATOMS: atom_id res chain seq x y z
N MET A 1 -2.96 16.43 -58.09
CA MET A 1 -2.56 16.86 -56.73
C MET A 1 -2.64 15.65 -55.81
N ARG A 2 -1.51 15.15 -55.30
CA ARG A 2 -1.46 14.01 -54.36
C ARG A 2 -1.42 14.57 -52.95
N ILE A 3 -2.41 14.25 -52.13
CA ILE A 3 -2.46 14.60 -50.70
C ILE A 3 -1.91 13.40 -49.94
N ASN A 4 -0.67 13.52 -49.47
CA ASN A 4 -0.05 12.56 -48.54
C ASN A 4 -0.59 12.86 -47.14
N THR A 5 -1.47 12.00 -46.62
CA THR A 5 -1.86 12.00 -45.21
C THR A 5 -0.80 11.27 -44.39
N SER A 6 0.00 12.00 -43.64
CA SER A 6 0.88 11.47 -42.60
C SER A 6 0.07 11.12 -41.35
N THR A 7 0.07 9.83 -40.99
CA THR A 7 -0.50 9.34 -39.73
C THR A 7 0.39 9.78 -38.56
N PRO A 8 -0.15 10.39 -37.49
CA PRO A 8 0.64 10.67 -36.30
C PRO A 8 0.89 9.37 -35.52
N THR A 9 2.13 8.87 -35.60
CA THR A 9 2.67 7.84 -34.72
C THR A 9 2.60 8.32 -33.27
N ARG A 10 1.75 7.72 -32.44
CA ARG A 10 1.75 7.94 -31.00
C ARG A 10 2.95 7.20 -30.41
N THR A 11 4.04 7.92 -30.20
CA THR A 11 5.19 7.49 -29.41
C THR A 11 4.77 7.46 -27.94
N PHE A 12 4.56 6.27 -27.38
CA PHE A 12 4.60 6.07 -25.94
C PHE A 12 6.06 6.14 -25.51
N ALA A 13 6.48 7.32 -25.05
CA ALA A 13 7.77 7.47 -24.41
C ALA A 13 7.75 6.69 -23.09
N ALA A 14 8.67 5.73 -22.96
CA ALA A 14 8.90 4.99 -21.74
C ALA A 14 9.18 5.97 -20.59
N ALA A 15 8.36 5.94 -19.55
CA ALA A 15 8.61 6.68 -18.33
C ALA A 15 9.93 6.17 -17.74
N ALA A 16 10.84 7.11 -17.49
CA ALA A 16 12.13 6.85 -16.87
C ALA A 16 11.92 6.17 -15.52
N ALA A 17 12.54 4.99 -15.35
CA ALA A 17 12.66 4.34 -14.05
C ALA A 17 13.62 5.18 -13.19
N THR A 18 13.06 6.09 -12.38
CA THR A 18 13.77 6.64 -11.23
C THR A 18 13.92 5.52 -10.20
N THR A 19 15.07 4.85 -10.24
CA THR A 19 15.56 4.01 -9.15
C THR A 19 15.71 4.87 -7.91
N ILE A 20 14.67 4.95 -7.10
CA ILE A 20 14.80 5.42 -5.73
C ILE A 20 15.48 4.26 -4.99
N ALA A 21 16.78 4.39 -4.80
CA ALA A 21 17.53 3.65 -3.81
C ALA A 21 17.02 4.06 -2.43
N LEU A 22 15.87 3.51 -2.02
CA LEU A 22 15.46 3.52 -0.63
C LEU A 22 16.47 2.64 0.11
N LEU A 23 17.21 3.28 1.00
CA LEU A 23 18.15 2.65 1.90
C LEU A 23 17.51 1.42 2.54
N ALA A 24 17.91 0.26 2.05
CA ALA A 24 17.79 -1.00 2.74
C ALA A 24 18.64 -0.92 4.01
N GLY A 25 18.07 -0.33 5.06
CA GLY A 25 18.49 -0.55 6.43
C GLY A 25 18.11 -1.97 6.81
N ALA A 26 18.94 -2.94 6.39
CA ALA A 26 18.90 -4.29 6.92
C ALA A 26 19.34 -4.26 8.38
N CYS A 27 18.47 -4.72 9.30
CA CYS A 27 18.84 -5.34 10.58
C CYS A 27 17.58 -5.90 11.25
N GLY A 28 17.42 -7.23 11.27
CA GLY A 28 16.37 -7.88 12.06
C GLY A 28 16.07 -9.33 11.66
N GLY A 29 17.08 -10.20 11.63
CA GLY A 29 16.90 -11.63 11.39
C GLY A 29 16.15 -12.31 12.53
N ASN A 30 14.90 -12.73 12.26
CA ASN A 30 14.21 -13.93 12.75
C ASN A 30 12.72 -14.00 12.36
N ASN A 31 12.20 -13.04 11.58
CA ASN A 31 10.75 -12.95 11.25
C ASN A 31 10.38 -13.42 9.83
N ASN A 32 11.32 -14.02 9.08
CA ASN A 32 11.12 -14.27 7.64
C ASN A 32 9.94 -15.20 7.33
N ASP A 33 9.65 -16.18 8.19
CA ASP A 33 8.57 -17.13 7.94
C ASP A 33 7.19 -16.55 8.32
N GLN A 34 7.10 -15.81 9.44
CA GLN A 34 5.85 -15.15 9.84
C GLN A 34 5.46 -14.03 8.87
N ASN A 35 6.42 -13.25 8.39
CA ASN A 35 6.15 -12.23 7.38
C ASN A 35 5.77 -12.88 6.03
N ALA A 36 6.37 -14.02 5.65
CA ALA A 36 6.02 -14.67 4.38
C ALA A 36 4.59 -15.23 4.39
N ASP A 37 4.13 -15.82 5.50
CA ASP A 37 2.75 -16.30 5.64
C ASP A 37 1.74 -15.14 5.66
N GLN A 38 2.07 -14.05 6.38
CA GLN A 38 1.24 -12.83 6.40
C GLN A 38 1.21 -12.14 5.03
N ASP A 39 2.33 -12.10 4.31
CA ASP A 39 2.43 -11.56 2.95
C ASP A 39 1.59 -12.37 1.97
N ALA A 40 1.62 -13.70 2.07
CA ALA A 40 0.76 -14.56 1.26
C ALA A 40 -0.73 -14.35 1.55
N GLN A 41 -1.10 -14.18 2.83
CA GLN A 41 -2.46 -13.87 3.23
C GLN A 41 -2.91 -12.49 2.71
N PHE A 42 -2.03 -11.49 2.78
CA PHE A 42 -2.27 -10.16 2.26
C PHE A 42 -2.49 -10.19 0.75
N ASP A 43 -1.60 -10.84 0.00
CA ASP A 43 -1.70 -10.97 -1.45
C ASP A 43 -2.99 -11.69 -1.86
N GLN A 44 -3.40 -12.73 -1.13
CA GLN A 44 -4.66 -13.43 -1.37
C GLN A 44 -5.87 -12.50 -1.21
N ARG A 45 -5.88 -11.66 -0.16
CA ARG A 45 -6.99 -10.72 0.08
C ARG A 45 -6.96 -9.53 -0.88
N LEU A 46 -5.77 -9.03 -1.22
CA LEU A 46 -5.58 -8.00 -2.23
C LEU A 46 -6.14 -8.44 -3.59
N ALA A 47 -5.87 -9.69 -3.98
CA ALA A 47 -6.43 -10.30 -5.18
C ALA A 47 -7.96 -10.48 -5.11
N ALA A 48 -8.50 -10.85 -3.94
CA ALA A 48 -9.94 -10.98 -3.73
C ALA A 48 -10.67 -9.61 -3.84
N GLU A 49 -10.02 -8.53 -3.42
CA GLU A 49 -10.52 -7.16 -3.56
C GLU A 49 -10.38 -6.59 -4.98
N ASN A 50 -9.76 -7.35 -5.90
CA ASN A 50 -9.53 -7.00 -7.30
C ASN A 50 -8.82 -5.64 -7.49
N LEU A 51 -7.83 -5.38 -6.63
CA LEU A 51 -7.05 -4.14 -6.65
C LEU A 51 -5.93 -4.22 -7.69
N ASP A 52 -5.95 -3.32 -8.67
CA ASP A 52 -4.90 -3.18 -9.70
C ASP A 52 -3.69 -2.43 -9.11
N VAL A 53 -2.99 -3.08 -8.18
CA VAL A 53 -1.81 -2.56 -7.50
C VAL A 53 -0.75 -3.64 -7.46
N GLU A 54 0.51 -3.27 -7.68
CA GLU A 54 1.64 -4.20 -7.58
C GLU A 54 1.74 -4.75 -6.13
N PRO A 55 1.75 -6.08 -5.94
CA PRO A 55 1.65 -6.67 -4.60
C PRO A 55 2.77 -6.24 -3.64
N GLY A 56 4.04 -6.19 -4.11
CA GLY A 56 5.16 -5.75 -3.27
C GLY A 56 4.99 -4.32 -2.77
N PHE A 57 4.51 -3.42 -3.63
CA PHE A 57 4.17 -2.06 -3.29
C PHE A 57 3.00 -1.98 -2.30
N ALA A 58 1.93 -2.74 -2.53
CA ALA A 58 0.77 -2.77 -1.64
C ALA A 58 1.16 -3.27 -0.24
N ARG A 59 1.98 -4.33 -0.15
CA ARG A 59 2.54 -4.81 1.12
C ARG A 59 3.37 -3.75 1.83
N GLN A 60 4.24 -3.04 1.11
CA GLN A 60 5.02 -1.96 1.70
C GLN A 60 4.13 -0.86 2.28
N GLN A 61 3.06 -0.46 1.59
CA GLN A 61 2.12 0.53 2.12
C GLN A 61 1.33 0.00 3.34
N ALA A 62 0.96 -1.28 3.32
CA ALA A 62 0.31 -1.93 4.44
C ALA A 62 1.21 -1.99 5.70
N HIS A 63 2.50 -2.30 5.54
CA HIS A 63 3.46 -2.20 6.65
C HIS A 63 3.64 -0.76 7.14
N ASN A 64 3.72 0.21 6.22
CA ASN A 64 3.81 1.62 6.58
C ASN A 64 2.57 2.08 7.35
N ALA A 65 1.37 1.56 7.05
CA ALA A 65 0.16 1.87 7.81
C ALA A 65 0.27 1.44 9.28
N CYS A 66 0.83 0.25 9.54
CA CYS A 66 1.08 -0.23 10.91
C CYS A 66 2.16 0.60 11.62
N THR A 67 3.22 1.00 10.92
CA THR A 67 4.22 1.93 11.48
C THR A 67 3.60 3.28 11.83
N ASP A 68 2.82 3.86 10.91
CA ASP A 68 2.14 5.13 11.11
C ASP A 68 1.20 5.05 12.34
N LEU A 69 0.43 3.97 12.51
CA LEU A 69 -0.41 3.77 13.71
C LEU A 69 0.39 3.67 15.00
N ASN A 70 1.49 2.92 14.97
CA ASN A 70 2.35 2.79 16.15
C ASN A 70 3.03 4.13 16.52
N GLU A 71 3.19 5.05 15.57
CA GLU A 71 3.71 6.40 15.82
C GLU A 71 2.63 7.40 16.26
N THR A 72 1.37 7.21 15.86
CA THR A 72 0.28 8.17 16.16
C THR A 72 -0.64 7.76 17.29
N THR A 73 -0.75 6.46 17.59
CA THR A 73 -1.65 5.91 18.62
C THR A 73 -0.85 5.34 19.79
N ASP A 74 -1.15 5.84 21.00
CA ASP A 74 -0.62 5.30 22.25
C ASP A 74 -1.45 4.10 22.79
N ASP A 75 -2.72 3.99 22.39
CA ASP A 75 -3.63 2.92 22.80
C ASP A 75 -4.18 2.14 21.58
N PRO A 76 -3.60 0.98 21.22
CA PRO A 76 -4.05 0.18 20.09
C PRO A 76 -5.50 -0.31 20.24
N ALA A 77 -6.06 -0.37 21.45
CA ALA A 77 -7.45 -0.74 21.66
C ALA A 77 -8.45 0.41 21.40
N ASN A 78 -7.96 1.62 21.11
CA ASN A 78 -8.74 2.83 20.93
C ASN A 78 -8.13 3.79 19.89
N VAL A 79 -7.86 3.29 18.68
CA VAL A 79 -7.46 4.13 17.55
C VAL A 79 -8.60 5.09 17.16
N ASP A 80 -8.25 6.36 16.94
CA ASP A 80 -9.19 7.34 16.37
C ASP A 80 -9.47 7.02 14.89
N PRO A 81 -10.75 6.85 14.46
CA PRO A 81 -11.12 6.69 13.06
C PRO A 81 -10.56 7.77 12.11
N PHE A 82 -10.22 8.96 12.60
CA PHE A 82 -9.56 9.99 11.80
C PHE A 82 -8.08 9.70 11.53
N GLU A 83 -7.37 8.99 12.43
CA GLU A 83 -5.98 8.57 12.20
C GLU A 83 -5.89 7.55 11.08
N VAL A 84 -6.78 6.56 11.13
CA VAL A 84 -7.05 5.58 10.08
C VAL A 84 -7.25 6.25 8.72
N TYR A 85 -8.18 7.21 8.68
CA TYR A 85 -8.51 7.93 7.47
C TYR A 85 -7.32 8.75 6.98
N GLY A 86 -6.58 9.38 7.89
CA GLY A 86 -5.34 10.08 7.59
C GLY A 86 -4.27 9.17 6.97
N ILE A 87 -4.12 7.94 7.46
CA ILE A 87 -3.22 6.94 6.88
C ILE A 87 -3.65 6.58 5.46
N ALA A 88 -4.94 6.28 5.26
CA ALA A 88 -5.49 5.97 3.95
C ALA A 88 -5.29 7.14 2.96
N GLN A 89 -5.53 8.38 3.38
CA GLN A 89 -5.24 9.57 2.58
C GLN A 89 -3.75 9.71 2.26
N ARG A 90 -2.86 9.48 3.23
CA ARG A 90 -1.41 9.52 3.00
C ARG A 90 -0.99 8.48 1.96
N ILE A 91 -1.56 7.28 2.00
CA ILE A 91 -1.34 6.26 0.96
C ILE A 91 -1.87 6.77 -0.37
N ALA A 92 -3.13 7.23 -0.46
CA ALA A 92 -3.70 7.74 -1.71
C ALA A 92 -2.83 8.84 -2.35
N VAL A 93 -2.39 9.82 -1.56
CA VAL A 93 -1.54 10.93 -2.05
C VAL A 93 -0.15 10.45 -2.50
N ARG A 94 0.50 9.57 -1.74
CA ARG A 94 1.85 9.08 -2.08
C ARG A 94 1.86 8.16 -3.31
N THR A 95 0.77 7.44 -3.51
CA THR A 95 0.68 6.34 -4.49
C THR A 95 -0.11 6.71 -5.74
N GLY A 96 -0.95 7.74 -5.68
CA GLY A 96 -1.89 8.09 -6.74
C GLY A 96 -3.10 7.15 -6.82
N LEU A 97 -3.28 6.26 -5.85
CA LEU A 97 -4.45 5.38 -5.76
C LEU A 97 -5.70 6.17 -5.38
N SER A 98 -6.88 5.62 -5.70
CA SER A 98 -8.13 6.13 -5.14
C SER A 98 -8.12 5.98 -3.62
N GLU A 99 -8.82 6.88 -2.93
CA GLU A 99 -8.98 6.81 -1.48
C GLU A 99 -9.56 5.46 -1.05
N ASP A 100 -10.50 4.91 -1.82
CA ASP A 100 -11.09 3.59 -1.56
C ASP A 100 -10.04 2.46 -1.62
N ASN A 101 -9.17 2.46 -2.64
CA ASN A 101 -8.14 1.44 -2.77
C ASN A 101 -7.07 1.59 -1.68
N ALA A 102 -6.71 2.83 -1.36
CA ALA A 102 -5.78 3.13 -0.29
C ALA A 102 -6.34 2.71 1.09
N ALA A 103 -7.62 2.96 1.35
CA ALA A 103 -8.32 2.52 2.55
C ALA A 103 -8.39 0.99 2.64
N LYS A 104 -8.64 0.30 1.53
CA LYS A 104 -8.59 -1.17 1.49
C LYS A 104 -7.20 -1.71 1.82
N ILE A 105 -6.14 -1.13 1.22
CA ILE A 105 -4.76 -1.53 1.51
C ILE A 105 -4.43 -1.30 2.99
N ALA A 106 -4.77 -0.13 3.53
CA ALA A 106 -4.57 0.17 4.95
C ALA A 106 -5.32 -0.83 5.84
N GLY A 107 -6.62 -1.01 5.63
CA GLY A 107 -7.46 -1.91 6.43
C GLY A 107 -7.01 -3.37 6.38
N LEU A 108 -6.69 -3.89 5.18
CA LEU A 108 -6.11 -5.22 5.01
C LEU A 108 -4.77 -5.35 5.73
N GLY A 109 -3.93 -4.32 5.64
CA GLY A 109 -2.64 -4.27 6.29
C GLY A 109 -2.76 -4.33 7.81
N ILE A 110 -3.70 -3.59 8.37
CA ILE A 110 -3.91 -3.55 9.81
C ILE A 110 -4.48 -4.86 10.34
N ASP A 111 -5.43 -5.44 9.63
CA ASP A 111 -6.01 -6.74 9.99
C ASP A 111 -4.97 -7.88 9.99
N ILE A 112 -3.98 -7.82 9.09
CA ILE A 112 -3.00 -8.90 8.92
C ILE A 112 -1.69 -8.65 9.69
N TYR A 113 -1.12 -7.46 9.59
CA TYR A 113 0.22 -7.15 10.07
C TYR A 113 0.25 -6.54 11.47
N CYS A 114 -0.82 -5.87 11.91
CA CYS A 114 -0.91 -5.28 13.25
C CYS A 114 -2.33 -5.46 13.86
N PRO A 115 -2.77 -6.71 14.06
CA PRO A 115 -4.13 -7.05 14.48
C PRO A 115 -4.50 -6.53 15.87
N GLU A 116 -3.54 -6.13 16.70
CA GLU A 116 -3.76 -5.44 17.97
C GLU A 116 -4.54 -4.13 17.79
N TYR A 117 -4.36 -3.46 16.65
CA TYR A 117 -5.12 -2.26 16.31
C TYR A 117 -6.52 -2.62 15.81
N LYS A 118 -6.75 -3.78 15.18
CA LYS A 118 -8.04 -4.17 14.56
C LYS A 118 -9.27 -3.97 15.46
N ALA A 119 -9.14 -4.22 16.76
CA ALA A 119 -10.25 -4.11 17.71
C ALA A 119 -10.88 -2.71 17.81
N SER A 120 -10.17 -1.64 17.42
CA SER A 120 -10.71 -0.27 17.41
C SER A 120 -11.52 0.09 16.15
N TRP A 121 -11.55 -0.78 15.13
CA TRP A 121 -12.11 -0.50 13.80
C TRP A 121 -13.36 -1.36 13.52
N GLU A 122 -13.51 -2.47 14.25
CA GLU A 122 -14.69 -3.35 14.21
C GLU A 122 -15.76 -2.98 15.25
N ARG A 123 -15.62 -1.86 15.96
CA ARG A 123 -16.57 -1.37 16.97
C ARG A 123 -17.70 -0.51 16.38
#